data_AF-A0A7C2WD69-F1
#
_entry.id   AF-A0A7C2WD69-F1
#
_cell.length_a   1.000
_cell.length_b   1.000
_cell.length_c   1.000
_cell.angle_alpha   90.00
_cell.angle_beta   90.00
_cell.angle_gamma   90.00
#
_symmetry.space_group_name_H-M   'P 1'
#
loop_
_entity.id
_entity.type
_entity.pdbx_description
1 polymer ?
#
loop_
_entity_poly.entity_id
_entity_poly.type
_entity_poly.pdbx_seq_one_letter_code
_entity_poly.pdbx_strand_id
1 'polypeptide(L)'
;MLRCHFIACAALFLVSVSDIAVASPPPAPTGAAGLRLDGFSSAPGAWKPSLAAAAPVPAPEAGQYALRFPCPFPQGDIERITWDLDLRIDLGESRGLRFHLLCGNPEPISGFTFYYRSGGGWYSAPFSLNDLNTWNLVTVAKTEMGTEGNPAGWGNIDGIRIAAWRGGNAATEFLIANAALIPAEAPLAIVRGDWAARQHAPESRAIQDAAKTAARLLDDLGLDYAVISDDDLTDRRVAGRKALILPYNPAMPDAATA
;
A
#
# COMPACT_ATOMS: atom_id res chain seq x y z
N MET A 1 18.82 -55.60 46.84
CA MET A 1 19.06 -54.37 46.04
C MET A 1 18.13 -54.41 44.84
N LEU A 2 16.98 -53.75 44.90
CA LEU A 2 15.97 -53.71 43.84
C LEU A 2 15.93 -52.27 43.30
N ARG A 3 16.31 -52.06 42.03
CA ARG A 3 16.27 -50.75 41.37
C ARG A 3 14.99 -50.63 40.56
N CYS A 4 14.00 -49.90 41.07
CA CYS A 4 12.87 -49.38 40.29
C CYS A 4 13.35 -48.29 39.33
N HIS A 5 13.03 -48.42 38.04
CA HIS A 5 13.09 -47.32 37.07
C HIS A 5 11.67 -46.86 36.79
N PHE A 6 11.35 -45.63 37.19
CA PHE A 6 10.15 -44.92 36.75
C PHE A 6 10.43 -44.29 35.38
N ILE A 7 9.71 -44.72 34.35
CA ILE A 7 9.67 -44.06 33.04
C ILE A 7 8.51 -43.08 33.07
N ALA A 8 8.81 -41.79 33.02
CA ALA A 8 7.81 -40.73 32.88
C ALA A 8 7.39 -40.61 31.41
N CYS A 9 6.16 -41.02 31.08
CA CYS A 9 5.53 -40.73 29.80
C CYS A 9 5.08 -39.27 29.76
N ALA A 10 5.77 -38.45 28.97
CA ALA A 10 5.28 -37.12 28.59
C ALA A 10 4.19 -37.29 27.52
N ALA A 11 2.93 -37.01 27.88
CA ALA A 11 1.84 -36.96 26.93
C ALA A 11 1.87 -35.61 26.18
N LEU A 12 2.24 -35.64 24.89
CA LEU A 12 2.01 -34.52 23.98
C LEU A 12 0.51 -34.44 23.68
N PHE A 13 -0.15 -33.38 24.15
CA PHE A 13 -1.47 -32.99 23.67
C PHE A 13 -1.33 -32.32 22.29
N LEU A 14 -1.60 -33.08 21.23
CA LEU A 14 -1.87 -32.54 19.91
C LEU A 14 -3.28 -31.91 19.95
N VAL A 15 -3.34 -30.59 20.01
CA VAL A 15 -4.58 -29.85 19.76
C VAL A 15 -4.88 -29.97 18.27
N SER A 16 -5.84 -30.83 17.92
CA SER A 16 -6.41 -30.92 16.58
C SER A 16 -7.15 -29.61 16.30
N VAL A 17 -6.61 -28.78 15.41
CA VAL A 17 -7.36 -27.68 14.83
C VAL A 17 -8.39 -28.31 13.91
N SER A 18 -9.65 -28.29 14.32
CA SER A 18 -10.75 -28.74 13.47
C SER A 18 -10.78 -27.88 12.20
N ASP A 19 -10.59 -28.53 11.05
CA ASP A 19 -10.80 -27.94 9.73
C ASP A 19 -12.27 -27.51 9.59
N ILE A 20 -12.57 -26.26 9.94
CA ILE A 20 -13.72 -25.60 9.35
C ILE A 20 -13.41 -25.56 7.86
N ALA A 21 -14.25 -26.20 7.05
CA ALA A 21 -14.18 -26.07 5.61
C ALA A 21 -14.50 -24.60 5.25
N VAL A 22 -13.48 -23.74 5.32
CA VAL A 22 -13.54 -22.38 4.82
C VAL A 22 -13.66 -22.52 3.31
N ALA A 23 -14.78 -22.04 2.75
CA ALA A 23 -14.96 -21.99 1.31
C ALA A 23 -13.72 -21.35 0.67
N SER A 24 -13.21 -21.95 -0.40
CA SER A 24 -12.06 -21.39 -1.12
C SER A 24 -12.35 -19.93 -1.50
N PRO A 25 -11.36 -19.03 -1.34
CA PRO A 25 -11.57 -17.62 -1.66
C PRO A 25 -11.97 -17.48 -3.15
N PRO A 26 -12.83 -16.51 -3.50
CA PRO A 26 -13.16 -16.26 -4.88
C PRO A 26 -11.90 -15.90 -5.69
N PRO A 27 -11.84 -16.27 -6.99
CA PRO A 27 -10.72 -15.89 -7.83
C PRO A 27 -10.61 -14.37 -7.97
N ALA A 28 -9.39 -13.85 -8.10
CA ALA A 28 -9.14 -12.43 -8.27
C ALA A 28 -9.81 -11.89 -9.56
N PRO A 29 -10.33 -10.66 -9.54
CA PRO A 29 -10.93 -10.05 -10.72
C PRO A 29 -9.95 -9.96 -11.89
N THR A 30 -10.40 -10.26 -13.10
CA THR A 30 -9.64 -10.01 -14.32
C THR A 30 -9.70 -8.52 -14.66
N GLY A 31 -8.56 -7.83 -14.87
CA GLY A 31 -8.62 -6.48 -15.44
C GLY A 31 -7.69 -5.40 -14.89
N ALA A 32 -6.65 -5.71 -14.11
CA ALA A 32 -5.56 -4.74 -13.90
C ALA A 32 -4.67 -4.62 -15.15
N ALA A 33 -5.28 -4.44 -16.31
CA ALA A 33 -4.61 -4.32 -17.59
C ALA A 33 -3.64 -3.13 -17.55
N GLY A 34 -2.42 -3.38 -18.00
CA GLY A 34 -1.38 -2.38 -18.20
C GLY A 34 0.01 -2.92 -17.89
N LEU A 35 0.35 -3.03 -16.62
CA LEU A 35 1.67 -3.45 -16.15
C LEU A 35 1.51 -4.17 -14.82
N ARG A 36 1.96 -5.43 -14.73
CA ARG A 36 2.17 -6.08 -13.44
C ARG A 36 3.30 -5.35 -12.73
N LEU A 37 3.12 -5.00 -11.47
CA LEU A 37 4.24 -4.53 -10.68
C LEU A 37 5.09 -5.75 -10.29
N ASP A 38 6.20 -5.94 -11.00
CA ASP A 38 7.17 -7.01 -10.70
C ASP A 38 7.63 -6.93 -9.25
N GLY A 39 7.79 -8.10 -8.62
CA GLY A 39 8.08 -8.21 -7.19
C GLY A 39 6.82 -8.21 -6.31
N PHE A 40 5.85 -7.34 -6.60
CA PHE A 40 4.71 -7.12 -5.70
C PHE A 40 3.77 -8.31 -5.60
N SER A 41 3.31 -8.82 -6.74
CA SER A 41 2.35 -9.93 -6.81
C SER A 41 2.92 -11.17 -7.50
N SER A 42 4.09 -11.03 -8.14
CA SER A 42 4.73 -12.09 -8.94
C SER A 42 5.91 -12.78 -8.25
N ALA A 43 6.39 -12.28 -7.11
CA ALA A 43 7.54 -12.83 -6.39
C ALA A 43 7.31 -12.87 -4.86
N PRO A 44 6.60 -13.88 -4.33
CA PRO A 44 6.27 -13.99 -2.90
C PRO A 44 7.50 -13.87 -1.97
N GLY A 45 8.63 -14.45 -2.37
CA GLY A 45 9.87 -14.43 -1.59
C GLY A 45 10.59 -13.08 -1.52
N ALA A 46 10.10 -12.04 -2.22
CA ALA A 46 10.70 -10.71 -2.20
C ALA A 46 10.23 -9.86 -1.00
N TRP A 47 9.09 -10.21 -0.41
CA TRP A 47 8.54 -9.49 0.75
C TRP A 47 9.25 -9.88 2.05
N LYS A 48 9.66 -8.87 2.81
CA LYS A 48 10.32 -8.97 4.10
C LYS A 48 9.31 -8.67 5.21
N PRO A 49 8.80 -9.67 5.93
CA PRO A 49 7.86 -9.45 7.02
C PRO A 49 8.55 -8.82 8.25
N SER A 50 7.79 -8.15 9.11
CA SER A 50 8.24 -7.82 10.47
C SER A 50 8.46 -9.10 11.28
N LEU A 51 9.22 -9.02 12.37
CA LEU A 51 9.56 -10.18 13.22
C LEU A 51 8.33 -11.01 13.68
N ALA A 52 7.15 -10.38 13.74
CA ALA A 52 5.90 -11.03 14.13
C ALA A 52 5.16 -11.75 12.99
N ALA A 53 5.60 -11.60 11.73
CA ALA A 53 4.93 -12.17 10.56
C ALA A 53 5.76 -13.19 9.81
N ALA A 54 5.05 -14.06 9.09
CA ALA A 54 5.61 -14.88 8.04
C ALA A 54 5.64 -14.10 6.71
N ALA A 55 6.51 -14.51 5.80
CA ALA A 55 6.51 -14.01 4.43
C ALA A 55 5.18 -14.37 3.74
N PRO A 56 4.70 -13.55 2.80
CA PRO A 56 3.51 -13.87 2.04
C PRO A 56 3.72 -15.14 1.21
N VAL A 57 2.67 -15.96 1.10
CA VAL A 57 2.71 -17.22 0.35
C VAL A 57 1.83 -17.14 -0.90
N PRO A 58 2.16 -17.86 -1.99
CA PRO A 58 1.25 -17.99 -3.12
C PRO A 58 -0.15 -18.47 -2.69
N ALA A 59 -1.19 -17.88 -3.28
CA ALA A 59 -2.58 -18.30 -3.12
C ALA A 59 -3.19 -18.65 -4.49
N PRO A 60 -2.74 -19.74 -5.16
CA PRO A 60 -3.18 -20.08 -6.51
C PRO A 60 -4.70 -20.27 -6.64
N GLU A 61 -5.38 -20.68 -5.57
CA GLU A 61 -6.83 -20.76 -5.46
C GLU A 61 -7.53 -19.42 -5.67
N ALA A 62 -6.84 -18.32 -5.37
CA ALA A 62 -7.28 -16.95 -5.55
C ALA A 62 -6.77 -16.32 -6.86
N GLY A 63 -6.00 -17.06 -7.66
CA GLY A 63 -5.45 -16.62 -8.95
C GLY A 63 -3.91 -16.72 -9.02
N GLN A 64 -3.37 -16.77 -10.24
CA GLN A 64 -1.94 -17.04 -10.52
C GLN A 64 -0.95 -16.07 -9.85
N TYR A 65 -1.39 -14.85 -9.51
CA TYR A 65 -0.58 -13.79 -8.89
C TYR A 65 -1.19 -13.28 -7.58
N ALA A 66 -1.99 -14.12 -6.91
CA ALA A 66 -2.49 -13.80 -5.59
C ALA A 66 -1.47 -14.23 -4.53
N LEU A 67 -1.20 -13.34 -3.58
CA LEU A 67 -0.38 -13.59 -2.41
C LEU A 67 -1.24 -13.49 -1.15
N ARG A 68 -1.00 -14.40 -0.21
CA ARG A 68 -1.64 -14.47 1.11
C ARG A 68 -0.70 -13.92 2.16
N PHE A 69 -1.19 -12.96 2.94
CA PHE A 69 -0.46 -12.24 3.98
C PHE A 69 -1.00 -12.65 5.37
N PRO A 70 -0.30 -13.54 6.10
CA PRO A 70 -0.77 -14.03 7.40
C PRO A 70 -0.63 -12.99 8.49
N CYS A 71 -1.70 -12.69 9.21
CA CYS A 71 -1.75 -11.73 10.31
C CYS A 71 -2.02 -12.46 11.63
N PRO A 72 -1.03 -13.13 12.26
CA PRO A 72 -1.27 -13.96 13.43
C PRO A 72 -1.77 -13.21 14.68
N PHE A 73 -1.65 -11.87 14.73
CA PHE A 73 -1.94 -10.99 15.89
C PHE A 73 -2.09 -11.74 17.22
N PRO A 74 -0.99 -12.27 17.78
CA PRO A 74 -1.05 -13.07 18.98
C PRO A 74 -1.49 -12.21 20.18
N GLN A 75 -1.79 -12.86 21.31
CA GLN A 75 -1.85 -12.15 22.58
C GLN A 75 -0.47 -11.49 22.85
N GLY A 76 -0.45 -10.16 22.98
CA GLY A 76 0.77 -9.37 23.18
C GLY A 76 0.61 -7.91 22.72
N ASP A 77 1.72 -7.18 22.65
CA ASP A 77 1.76 -5.72 22.40
C ASP A 77 2.20 -5.36 20.97
N ILE A 78 1.91 -6.22 20.00
CA ILE A 78 2.19 -5.92 18.59
C ILE A 78 1.08 -5.00 18.06
N GLU A 79 1.40 -3.73 17.82
CA GLU A 79 0.45 -2.75 17.27
C GLU A 79 0.15 -2.98 15.79
N ARG A 80 1.13 -3.46 15.02
CA ARG A 80 0.99 -3.69 13.59
C ARG A 80 1.96 -4.75 13.09
N ILE A 81 1.55 -5.40 12.01
CA ILE A 81 2.38 -6.32 11.24
C ILE A 81 2.68 -5.64 9.90
N THR A 82 3.93 -5.73 9.44
CA THR A 82 4.36 -5.06 8.22
C THR A 82 5.02 -6.04 7.26
N TRP A 83 4.86 -5.77 5.97
CA TRP A 83 5.61 -6.44 4.91
C TRP A 83 6.25 -5.38 4.03
N ASP A 84 7.57 -5.48 3.88
CA ASP A 84 8.37 -4.56 3.08
C ASP A 84 8.79 -5.22 1.79
N LEU A 85 8.72 -4.49 0.70
CA LEU A 85 9.19 -4.92 -0.60
C LEU A 85 10.20 -3.90 -1.11
N ASP A 86 11.42 -4.34 -1.37
CA ASP A 86 12.39 -3.53 -2.10
C ASP A 86 12.11 -3.63 -3.60
N LEU A 87 12.00 -2.49 -4.26
CA LEU A 87 11.79 -2.37 -5.70
C LEU A 87 12.26 -1.00 -6.15
N ARG A 88 12.25 -0.71 -7.45
CA ARG A 88 12.51 0.65 -7.96
C ARG A 88 11.45 1.02 -8.97
N ILE A 89 10.73 2.11 -8.71
CA ILE A 89 9.71 2.65 -9.62
C ILE A 89 9.76 4.18 -9.64
N ASP A 90 9.57 4.75 -10.84
CA ASP A 90 9.33 6.19 -11.03
C ASP A 90 7.81 6.42 -10.93
N LEU A 91 7.37 7.09 -9.86
CA LEU A 91 5.99 7.55 -9.68
C LEU A 91 5.83 9.05 -9.97
N GLY A 92 6.82 9.70 -10.59
CA GLY A 92 6.85 11.15 -10.81
C GLY A 92 5.62 11.67 -11.52
N GLU A 93 5.12 10.95 -12.53
CA GLU A 93 3.93 11.32 -13.31
C GLU A 93 2.70 10.44 -13.00
N SER A 94 2.91 9.29 -12.35
CA SER A 94 1.83 8.37 -11.98
C SER A 94 0.90 9.00 -10.94
N ARG A 95 -0.38 8.60 -10.96
CA ARG A 95 -1.33 8.90 -9.88
C ARG A 95 -1.06 8.06 -8.63
N GLY A 96 -0.40 6.90 -8.77
CA GLY A 96 -0.15 5.95 -7.70
C GLY A 96 -0.23 4.49 -8.17
N LEU A 97 -0.60 3.60 -7.25
CA LEU A 97 -0.81 2.17 -7.51
C LEU A 97 -2.26 1.78 -7.24
N ARG A 98 -2.70 0.71 -7.89
CA ARG A 98 -3.92 0.00 -7.55
C ARG A 98 -3.67 -1.50 -7.42
N PHE A 99 -4.41 -2.16 -6.56
CA PHE A 99 -4.39 -3.61 -6.41
C PHE A 99 -5.73 -4.10 -5.85
N HIS A 100 -6.01 -5.38 -5.98
CA HIS A 100 -7.17 -6.00 -5.35
C HIS A 100 -6.77 -6.57 -4.00
N LEU A 101 -7.57 -6.32 -2.96
CA LEU A 101 -7.40 -6.90 -1.63
C LEU A 101 -8.68 -7.60 -1.16
N LEU A 102 -8.55 -8.83 -0.65
CA LEU A 102 -9.64 -9.58 -0.03
C LEU A 102 -9.24 -9.96 1.39
N CYS A 103 -10.08 -9.62 2.38
CA CYS A 103 -9.92 -10.07 3.76
C CYS A 103 -11.23 -10.74 4.20
N GLY A 104 -11.17 -12.05 4.46
CA GLY A 104 -12.34 -12.86 4.83
C GLY A 104 -12.73 -12.74 6.30
N ASN A 105 -11.85 -12.19 7.14
CA ASN A 105 -12.17 -11.84 8.52
C ASN A 105 -11.42 -10.55 8.92
N PRO A 106 -12.03 -9.37 8.72
CA PRO A 106 -11.38 -8.10 8.99
C PRO A 106 -11.38 -7.73 10.48
N GLU A 107 -12.16 -8.40 11.34
CA GLU A 107 -12.33 -8.03 12.76
C GLU A 107 -10.98 -7.85 13.50
N PRO A 108 -9.95 -8.68 13.27
CA PRO A 108 -8.68 -8.52 13.97
C PRO A 108 -7.80 -7.39 13.41
N ILE A 109 -8.22 -6.73 12.32
CA ILE A 109 -7.51 -5.62 11.66
C ILE A 109 -8.32 -4.32 11.86
N SER A 110 -7.74 -3.33 12.52
CA SER A 110 -8.36 -2.01 12.71
C SER A 110 -8.22 -1.10 11.48
N GLY A 111 -7.27 -1.40 10.61
CA GLY A 111 -7.05 -0.70 9.36
C GLY A 111 -5.73 -1.07 8.72
N PHE A 112 -5.47 -0.50 7.54
CA PHE A 112 -4.21 -0.66 6.85
C PHE A 112 -3.51 0.68 6.66
N THR A 113 -2.19 0.64 6.50
CA THR A 113 -1.43 1.77 6.00
C THR A 113 -0.52 1.29 4.88
N PHE A 114 -0.54 2.00 3.76
CA PHE A 114 0.39 1.79 2.68
C PHE A 114 1.50 2.82 2.76
N TYR A 115 2.73 2.42 2.45
CA TYR A 115 3.87 3.31 2.37
C TYR A 115 4.63 3.15 1.06
N TYR A 116 5.13 4.26 0.53
CA TYR A 116 6.20 4.31 -0.46
C TYR A 116 7.47 4.80 0.22
N ARG A 117 8.55 4.02 0.17
CA ARG A 117 9.88 4.48 0.57
C ARG A 117 10.53 5.24 -0.57
N SER A 118 11.14 6.38 -0.27
CA SER A 118 11.90 7.17 -1.23
C SER A 118 13.15 7.70 -0.55
N GLY A 119 14.29 7.03 -0.73
CA GLY A 119 15.54 7.42 -0.09
C GLY A 119 15.43 7.53 1.44
N GLY A 120 15.64 8.74 1.98
CA GLY A 120 15.66 9.01 3.42
C GLY A 120 14.28 9.19 4.08
N GLY A 121 13.17 8.95 3.37
CA GLY A 121 11.84 9.15 3.90
C GLY A 121 10.77 8.27 3.27
N TRP A 122 9.54 8.50 3.70
CA TRP A 122 8.37 7.73 3.30
C TRP A 122 7.20 8.64 2.95
N TYR A 123 6.38 8.17 2.03
CA TYR A 123 5.02 8.66 1.84
C TYR A 123 4.06 7.62 2.42
N SER A 124 3.05 8.03 3.19
CA SER A 124 2.13 7.10 3.84
C SER A 124 0.68 7.54 3.79
N ALA A 125 -0.24 6.59 3.63
CA ALA A 125 -1.67 6.85 3.70
C ALA A 125 -2.40 5.66 4.34
N PRO A 126 -3.34 5.90 5.26
CA PRO A 126 -4.26 4.87 5.70
C PRO A 126 -5.21 4.48 4.56
N PHE A 127 -5.65 3.23 4.54
CA PHE A 127 -6.77 2.80 3.72
C PHE A 127 -7.60 1.75 4.46
N SER A 128 -8.87 1.66 4.08
CA SER A 128 -9.84 0.73 4.65
C SER A 128 -10.51 -0.07 3.53
N LEU A 129 -11.09 -1.20 3.89
CA LEU A 129 -11.89 -2.01 2.97
C LEU A 129 -13.34 -1.54 3.05
N ASN A 130 -13.97 -1.40 1.89
CA ASN A 130 -15.35 -0.92 1.79
C ASN A 130 -16.34 -2.08 1.98
N ASP A 131 -16.02 -3.23 1.41
CA ASP A 131 -16.86 -4.43 1.45
C ASP A 131 -16.10 -5.58 2.10
N LEU A 132 -16.73 -6.20 3.09
CA LEU A 132 -16.17 -7.35 3.77
C LEU A 132 -16.44 -8.61 2.95
N ASN A 133 -15.49 -9.54 2.88
CA ASN A 133 -15.60 -10.82 2.17
C ASN A 133 -15.67 -10.75 0.63
N THR A 134 -15.36 -9.60 0.03
CA THR A 134 -15.21 -9.45 -1.43
C THR A 134 -13.85 -8.85 -1.79
N TRP A 135 -13.47 -8.98 -3.06
CA TRP A 135 -12.30 -8.30 -3.59
C TRP A 135 -12.56 -6.80 -3.68
N ASN A 136 -11.80 -6.03 -2.92
CA ASN A 136 -11.81 -4.57 -2.94
C ASN A 136 -10.74 -4.08 -3.91
N LEU A 137 -11.08 -3.20 -4.84
CA LEU A 137 -10.08 -2.46 -5.61
C LEU A 137 -9.53 -1.32 -4.74
N VAL A 138 -8.35 -1.52 -4.19
CA VAL A 138 -7.63 -0.52 -3.40
C VAL A 138 -6.86 0.38 -4.35
N THR A 139 -7.08 1.70 -4.21
CA THR A 139 -6.30 2.74 -4.90
C THR A 139 -5.44 3.47 -3.88
N VAL A 140 -4.14 3.45 -4.12
CA VAL A 140 -3.13 4.09 -3.29
C VAL A 140 -2.59 5.29 -4.07
N ALA A 141 -3.32 6.40 -3.98
CA ALA A 141 -3.04 7.63 -4.72
C ALA A 141 -2.00 8.51 -4.00
N LYS A 142 -1.13 9.17 -4.77
CA LYS A 142 -0.13 10.11 -4.23
C LYS A 142 -0.77 11.30 -3.49
N THR A 143 -1.96 11.72 -3.91
CA THR A 143 -2.70 12.84 -3.30
C THR A 143 -3.25 12.51 -1.92
N GLU A 144 -3.34 11.24 -1.55
CA GLU A 144 -3.78 10.80 -0.22
C GLU A 144 -2.63 10.67 0.78
N MET A 145 -1.40 10.84 0.32
CA MET A 145 -0.21 10.51 1.10
C MET A 145 0.26 11.69 1.94
N GLY A 146 0.59 11.43 3.20
CA GLY A 146 1.43 12.28 4.02
C GLY A 146 2.91 12.00 3.77
N THR A 147 3.78 12.83 4.36
CA THR A 147 5.23 12.69 4.27
C THR A 147 5.82 12.41 5.66
N GLU A 148 6.66 11.40 5.76
CA GLU A 148 7.43 11.04 6.96
C GLU A 148 8.93 11.09 6.65
N GLY A 149 9.71 11.81 7.46
CA GLY A 149 11.15 11.99 7.21
C GLY A 149 11.43 12.89 6.00
N ASN A 150 12.46 12.57 5.21
CA ASN A 150 12.89 13.38 4.09
C ASN A 150 12.94 12.55 2.78
N PRO A 151 11.78 12.32 2.13
CA PRO A 151 11.74 11.50 0.93
C PRO A 151 12.50 12.16 -0.23
N ALA A 152 13.12 11.34 -1.07
CA ALA A 152 13.89 11.77 -2.25
C ALA A 152 13.03 12.11 -3.48
N GLY A 153 11.71 12.27 -3.31
CA GLY A 153 10.76 12.58 -4.40
C GLY A 153 10.06 11.35 -4.98
N TRP A 154 9.03 11.58 -5.79
CA TRP A 154 8.18 10.51 -6.33
C TRP A 154 8.85 9.74 -7.47
N GLY A 155 9.85 10.33 -8.12
CA GLY A 155 10.65 9.62 -9.14
C GLY A 155 11.64 8.60 -8.58
N ASN A 156 11.81 8.54 -7.25
CA ASN A 156 12.86 7.76 -6.59
C ASN A 156 12.29 6.74 -5.59
N ILE A 157 11.13 6.15 -5.87
CA ILE A 157 10.57 5.14 -4.98
C ILE A 157 11.44 3.88 -5.03
N ASP A 158 11.98 3.51 -3.88
CA ASP A 158 12.90 2.39 -3.71
C ASP A 158 12.35 1.27 -2.81
N GLY A 159 11.10 1.40 -2.37
CA GLY A 159 10.43 0.36 -1.60
C GLY A 159 8.95 0.65 -1.35
N ILE A 160 8.23 -0.40 -0.97
CA ILE A 160 6.84 -0.35 -0.54
C ILE A 160 6.74 -1.03 0.83
N ARG A 161 5.85 -0.54 1.69
CA ARG A 161 5.41 -1.26 2.89
C ARG A 161 3.90 -1.33 2.94
N ILE A 162 3.39 -2.48 3.34
CA ILE A 162 1.99 -2.63 3.75
C ILE A 162 1.99 -2.94 5.24
N ALA A 163 1.21 -2.19 6.00
CA ALA A 163 0.98 -2.42 7.41
C ALA A 163 -0.47 -2.81 7.65
N ALA A 164 -0.70 -3.91 8.36
CA ALA A 164 -1.99 -4.24 8.96
C ALA A 164 -1.93 -3.88 10.45
N TRP A 165 -2.82 -3.00 10.88
CA TRP A 165 -2.92 -2.57 12.28
C TRP A 165 -3.80 -3.51 13.07
N ARG A 166 -3.38 -3.84 14.28
CA ARG A 166 -4.13 -4.71 15.18
C ARG A 166 -5.43 -4.02 15.60
N GLY A 167 -6.55 -4.71 15.41
CA GLY A 167 -7.86 -4.36 15.95
C GLY A 167 -8.33 -5.33 17.05
N GLY A 168 -7.80 -6.56 17.07
CA GLY A 168 -8.20 -7.60 18.02
C GLY A 168 -7.13 -8.66 18.27
N ASN A 169 -7.45 -9.60 19.15
CA ASN A 169 -6.54 -10.68 19.60
C ASN A 169 -6.85 -12.00 18.91
N ALA A 170 -6.88 -11.97 17.59
CA ALA A 170 -7.15 -13.16 16.79
C ALA A 170 -6.32 -13.12 15.51
N ALA A 171 -5.91 -14.31 15.06
CA ALA A 171 -5.26 -14.45 13.78
C ALA A 171 -6.25 -14.17 12.65
N THR A 172 -5.77 -13.54 11.59
CA THR A 172 -6.47 -13.40 10.31
C THR A 172 -5.46 -13.39 9.18
N GLU A 173 -5.93 -13.11 7.98
CA GLU A 173 -5.12 -12.98 6.78
C GLU A 173 -5.84 -12.11 5.76
N PHE A 174 -5.09 -11.62 4.81
CA PHE A 174 -5.64 -10.99 3.61
C PHE A 174 -4.89 -11.47 2.37
N LEU A 175 -5.57 -11.36 1.24
CA LEU A 175 -5.05 -11.69 -0.08
C LEU A 175 -4.82 -10.39 -0.85
N ILE A 176 -3.71 -10.29 -1.57
CA ILE A 176 -3.52 -9.23 -2.58
C ILE A 176 -3.27 -9.86 -3.94
N ALA A 177 -3.88 -9.28 -4.97
CA ALA A 177 -3.67 -9.65 -6.37
C ALA A 177 -3.62 -8.41 -7.27
N ASN A 178 -3.13 -8.58 -8.50
CA ASN A 178 -3.33 -7.63 -9.61
C ASN A 178 -2.82 -6.21 -9.33
N ALA A 179 -1.61 -6.10 -8.78
CA ALA A 179 -0.97 -4.81 -8.53
C ALA A 179 -0.47 -4.16 -9.83
N ALA A 180 -0.83 -2.90 -10.05
CA ALA A 180 -0.46 -2.12 -11.23
C ALA A 180 -0.30 -0.63 -10.92
N LEU A 181 0.55 0.03 -11.69
CA LEU A 181 0.61 1.50 -11.75
C LEU A 181 -0.69 2.05 -12.35
N ILE A 182 -1.14 3.18 -11.82
CA ILE A 182 -2.20 3.96 -12.45
C ILE A 182 -1.53 4.80 -13.54
N PRO A 183 -1.94 4.66 -14.83
CA PRO A 183 -1.30 5.33 -15.95
C PRO A 183 -1.16 6.84 -15.75
N ALA A 184 -0.07 7.38 -16.30
CA ALA A 184 0.28 8.79 -16.21
C ALA A 184 -0.26 9.61 -17.39
N GLU A 185 -0.76 8.96 -18.45
CA GLU A 185 -1.14 9.54 -19.72
C GLU A 185 -2.51 10.21 -19.61
N ALA A 186 -2.47 11.53 -19.40
CA ALA A 186 -3.67 12.32 -19.15
C ALA A 186 -3.52 13.76 -19.66
N PRO A 187 -4.59 14.39 -20.17
CA PRO A 187 -4.54 15.77 -20.62
C PRO A 187 -4.42 16.77 -19.46
N LEU A 188 -4.79 16.39 -18.24
CA LEU A 188 -4.71 17.23 -17.05
C LEU A 188 -3.57 16.77 -16.15
N ALA A 189 -2.97 17.67 -15.38
CA ALA A 189 -2.08 17.31 -14.29
C ALA A 189 -2.36 18.18 -13.05
N ILE A 190 -2.46 17.53 -11.88
CA ILE A 190 -2.43 18.20 -10.59
C ILE A 190 -0.97 18.38 -10.18
N VAL A 191 -0.57 19.60 -9.87
CA VAL A 191 0.73 19.93 -9.29
C VAL A 191 0.61 19.93 -7.77
N ARG A 192 0.99 18.83 -7.14
CA ARG A 192 0.96 18.66 -5.68
C ARG A 192 2.10 19.45 -5.04
N GLY A 193 1.78 20.27 -4.04
CA GLY A 193 2.72 21.17 -3.38
C GLY A 193 3.63 20.48 -2.34
N ASP A 194 4.45 19.51 -2.74
CA ASP A 194 5.36 18.80 -1.84
C ASP A 194 6.52 19.64 -1.34
N TRP A 195 7.14 20.42 -2.23
CA TRP A 195 8.14 21.42 -1.89
C TRP A 195 7.51 22.52 -1.05
N ALA A 196 6.38 23.07 -1.51
CA ALA A 196 5.67 24.13 -0.80
C ALA A 196 5.31 23.73 0.63
N ALA A 197 4.82 22.49 0.83
CA ALA A 197 4.50 21.96 2.15
C ALA A 197 5.73 21.85 3.08
N ARG A 198 6.93 21.61 2.53
CA ARG A 198 8.18 21.62 3.32
C ARG A 198 8.64 23.03 3.67
N GLN A 199 8.45 23.99 2.78
CA GLN A 199 8.79 25.39 3.06
C GLN A 199 7.81 26.06 4.02
N HIS A 200 6.54 25.64 3.98
CA HIS A 200 5.45 26.20 4.78
C HIS A 200 4.86 25.15 5.72
N ALA A 201 5.69 24.58 6.61
CA ALA A 201 5.29 23.51 7.51
C ALA A 201 3.96 23.74 8.27
N PRO A 202 3.62 24.95 8.77
CA PRO A 202 2.34 25.21 9.43
C PRO A 202 1.11 25.03 8.52
N GLU A 203 1.28 25.20 7.21
CA GLU A 203 0.23 25.09 6.20
C GLU A 203 0.31 23.80 5.38
N SER A 204 1.29 22.94 5.66
CA SER A 204 1.52 21.68 4.96
C SER A 204 0.25 20.86 4.77
N ARG A 205 -0.57 20.75 5.82
CA ARG A 205 -1.86 20.06 5.74
C ARG A 205 -2.82 20.69 4.74
N ALA A 206 -2.96 22.02 4.75
CA ALA A 206 -3.86 22.72 3.84
C ALA A 206 -3.41 22.58 2.37
N ILE A 207 -2.09 22.64 2.13
CA ILE A 207 -1.48 22.42 0.81
C ILE A 207 -1.78 21.01 0.29
N GLN A 208 -1.66 20.00 1.14
CA GLN A 208 -1.94 18.61 0.77
C GLN A 208 -3.45 18.33 0.60
N ASP A 209 -4.29 18.87 1.48
CA ASP A 209 -5.75 18.72 1.41
C ASP A 209 -6.35 19.39 0.15
N ALA A 210 -5.72 20.46 -0.34
CA ALA A 210 -6.12 21.10 -1.59
C ALA A 210 -5.87 20.18 -2.80
N ALA A 211 -4.70 19.52 -2.88
CA ALA A 211 -4.40 18.55 -3.92
C ALA A 211 -5.36 17.35 -3.89
N LYS A 212 -5.66 16.85 -2.69
CA LYS A 212 -6.67 15.81 -2.47
C LYS A 212 -8.06 16.24 -2.95
N THR A 213 -8.47 17.46 -2.63
CA THR A 213 -9.79 17.99 -3.04
C THR A 213 -9.88 18.09 -4.56
N ALA A 214 -8.85 18.61 -5.22
CA ALA A 214 -8.81 18.68 -6.68
C ALA A 214 -8.89 17.29 -7.32
N ALA A 215 -8.13 16.31 -6.81
CA ALA A 215 -8.18 14.93 -7.28
C ALA A 215 -9.58 14.33 -7.18
N ARG A 216 -10.23 14.48 -6.03
CA ARG A 216 -11.60 13.97 -5.83
C ARG A 216 -12.59 14.59 -6.80
N LEU A 217 -12.50 15.89 -7.06
CA LEU A 217 -13.38 16.56 -8.04
C LEU A 217 -13.17 16.05 -9.47
N LEU A 218 -11.93 15.77 -9.87
CA LEU A 218 -11.66 15.20 -11.19
C LEU A 218 -12.15 13.75 -11.29
N ASP A 219 -11.99 12.96 -10.23
CA ASP A 219 -12.53 11.59 -10.14
C ASP A 219 -14.06 11.59 -10.22
N ASP A 220 -14.74 12.47 -9.47
CA ASP A 220 -16.20 12.61 -9.51
C ASP A 220 -16.72 13.01 -10.90
N LEU A 221 -15.91 13.73 -11.68
CA LEU A 221 -16.20 14.11 -13.07
C LEU A 221 -15.79 13.06 -14.10
N GLY A 222 -15.11 11.98 -13.70
CA GLY A 222 -14.58 10.95 -14.59
C GLY A 222 -13.48 11.47 -15.53
N LEU A 223 -12.71 12.47 -15.10
CA LEU A 223 -11.62 13.06 -15.88
C LEU A 223 -10.29 12.39 -15.55
N ASP A 224 -9.54 12.01 -16.58
CA ASP A 224 -8.18 11.50 -16.42
C ASP A 224 -7.20 12.64 -16.12
N TYR A 225 -6.32 12.41 -15.15
CA TYR A 225 -5.28 13.36 -14.74
C TYR A 225 -4.00 12.65 -14.30
N ALA A 226 -2.86 13.33 -14.41
CA ALA A 226 -1.62 12.96 -13.75
C ALA A 226 -1.50 13.68 -12.40
N VAL A 227 -0.62 13.19 -11.54
CA VAL A 227 -0.20 13.92 -10.33
C VAL A 227 1.29 14.12 -10.43
N ILE A 228 1.76 15.34 -10.35
CA ILE A 228 3.18 15.70 -10.43
C ILE A 228 3.50 16.51 -9.17
N SER A 229 4.61 16.22 -8.51
CA SER A 229 5.08 17.06 -7.41
C SER A 229 5.68 18.36 -7.96
N ASP A 230 5.49 19.47 -7.27
CA ASP A 230 6.18 20.74 -7.55
C ASP A 230 7.71 20.63 -7.48
N ASP A 231 8.29 19.73 -6.68
CA ASP A 231 9.72 19.38 -6.71
C ASP A 231 10.15 18.71 -8.03
N ASP A 232 9.20 18.02 -8.65
CA ASP A 232 9.40 17.14 -9.77
C ASP A 232 8.97 17.79 -11.09
N LEU A 233 8.56 19.06 -11.07
CA LEU A 233 8.04 19.79 -12.23
C LEU A 233 9.18 20.08 -13.22
N THR A 234 8.99 19.62 -14.45
CA THR A 234 9.92 19.84 -15.57
C THR A 234 9.14 19.94 -16.86
N ASP A 235 9.68 20.64 -17.87
CA ASP A 235 9.09 20.72 -19.23
C ASP A 235 8.72 19.34 -19.78
N ARG A 236 9.58 18.34 -19.55
CA ARG A 236 9.33 16.95 -19.98
C ARG A 236 8.06 16.37 -19.38
N ARG A 237 7.82 16.58 -18.07
CA ARG A 237 6.70 16.01 -17.32
C ARG A 237 5.38 16.73 -17.60
N VAL A 238 5.44 18.00 -18.02
CA VAL A 238 4.27 18.79 -18.44
C VAL A 238 4.02 18.75 -19.95
N ALA A 239 4.96 18.20 -20.74
CA ALA A 239 4.80 18.06 -22.18
C ALA A 239 3.55 17.23 -22.53
N GLY A 240 2.75 17.74 -23.48
CA GLY A 240 1.51 17.09 -23.91
C GLY A 240 0.32 17.26 -22.96
N ARG A 241 0.50 17.88 -21.79
CA ARG A 241 -0.61 18.27 -20.91
C ARG A 241 -1.31 19.50 -21.48
N LYS A 242 -2.65 19.51 -21.40
CA LYS A 242 -3.50 20.63 -21.83
C LYS A 242 -3.67 21.67 -20.73
N ALA A 243 -3.60 21.26 -19.47
CA ALA A 243 -3.72 22.16 -18.32
C ALA A 243 -3.02 21.61 -17.08
N LEU A 244 -2.46 22.52 -16.29
CA LEU A 244 -1.97 22.27 -14.94
C LEU A 244 -2.95 22.85 -13.92
N ILE A 245 -3.25 22.08 -12.89
CA ILE A 245 -4.09 22.49 -11.77
C ILE A 245 -3.14 22.63 -10.58
N LEU A 246 -3.05 23.84 -10.01
CA LEU A 246 -2.20 24.17 -8.87
C LEU A 246 -3.09 24.44 -7.64
N PRO A 247 -3.55 23.39 -6.94
CA PRO A 247 -4.45 23.54 -5.81
C PRO A 247 -3.65 23.96 -4.57
N TYR A 248 -3.70 25.26 -4.27
CA TYR A 248 -3.01 25.88 -3.14
C TYR A 248 -1.51 25.58 -3.10
N ASN A 249 -0.78 26.15 -4.05
CA ASN A 249 0.69 26.17 -4.09
C ASN A 249 1.16 27.59 -3.72
N PRO A 250 1.27 27.94 -2.41
CA PRO A 250 1.60 29.31 -1.99
C PRO A 250 3.02 29.75 -2.36
N ALA A 251 3.88 28.79 -2.70
CA ALA A 251 5.21 29.00 -3.25
C ALA A 251 5.54 27.85 -4.22
N MET A 252 6.53 28.07 -5.09
CA MET A 252 7.03 27.07 -6.04
C MET A 252 8.56 27.15 -6.08
N PRO A 253 9.27 26.05 -6.39
CA PRO A 253 10.70 26.10 -6.66
C PRO A 253 11.03 27.07 -7.81
N ASP A 254 12.18 27.74 -7.78
CA ASP A 254 12.62 28.62 -8.88
C ASP A 254 12.69 27.87 -10.22
N ALA A 255 13.08 26.60 -10.19
CA ALA A 255 13.13 25.75 -11.39
C ALA A 255 11.75 25.46 -12.00
N ALA A 256 10.67 25.68 -11.24
CA ALA A 256 9.29 25.48 -11.69
C ALA A 256 8.63 26.78 -12.20
N THR A 257 9.32 27.93 -12.08
CA THR A 257 8.84 29.26 -12.52
C THR A 257 9.65 29.84 -13.67
N ALA A 258 10.74 29.17 -14.08
CA ALA A 258 11.57 29.49 -15.23
C ALA A 258 10.97 28.94 -16.54
#